data_AF-A0A0G0LB40-F1
#
_entry.id   AF-A0A0G0LB40-F1
#
_cell.length_a   1.000
_cell.length_b   1.000
_cell.length_c   1.000
_cell.angle_alpha   90.00
_cell.angle_beta   90.00
_cell.angle_gamma   90.00
#
_symmetry.space_group_name_H-M   'P 1'
#
loop_
_entity.id
_entity.type
_entity.pdbx_description
1 polymer ?
#
loop_
_entity_poly.entity_id
_entity_poly.type
_entity_poly.pdbx_seq_one_letter_code
_entity_poly.pdbx_strand_id
1 'polypeptide(L)'
;MIIEIDQSGKIEATSKHTVIAFSNGKQCSVLITGKEKQLLEKYFRNQNKRKMFTFLTFTALIFLLIYRDLKKIDKIIIDQEYFGHEDILKNLLLQLIRNYSDDIHSNFISFQLIGKKSGAHQYALKAYQNKKADIIVSSSEIIEILELLQK
;
A
#
# COMPACT_ATOMS: atom_id res chain seq x y z
N MET A 1 -2.61 3.46 17.97
CA MET A 1 -1.17 3.66 17.67
C MET A 1 -0.98 4.56 16.45
N ILE A 2 0.08 5.36 16.41
CA ILE A 2 0.48 6.12 15.21
C ILE A 2 1.49 5.27 14.44
N ILE A 3 1.22 5.01 13.15
CA ILE A 3 2.12 4.25 12.29
C ILE A 3 2.67 5.09 11.15
N GLU A 4 3.90 4.77 10.75
CA GLU A 4 4.55 5.27 9.55
C GLU A 4 4.58 4.16 8.50
N ILE A 5 4.28 4.47 7.24
CA ILE A 5 4.27 3.54 6.11
C ILE A 5 5.27 3.99 5.06
N ASP A 6 6.16 3.09 4.66
CA ASP A 6 7.16 3.33 3.63
C ASP A 6 7.23 2.14 2.65
N GLN A 7 7.83 2.36 1.49
CA GLN A 7 7.97 1.43 0.39
C GLN A 7 9.44 1.11 0.10
N SER A 8 9.69 -0.12 -0.33
CA SER A 8 10.94 -0.50 -1.01
C SER A 8 10.64 -1.21 -2.32
N GLY A 9 11.19 -0.66 -3.41
CA GLY A 9 10.92 -1.08 -4.78
C GLY A 9 9.63 -0.47 -5.34
N LYS A 10 9.75 0.28 -6.44
CA LYS A 10 8.63 1.01 -7.05
C LYS A 10 7.59 0.08 -7.69
N ILE A 11 6.31 0.40 -7.59
CA ILE A 11 5.23 -0.37 -8.22
C ILE A 11 5.41 -0.45 -9.74
N GLU A 12 5.70 0.67 -10.40
CA GLU A 12 5.91 0.76 -11.84
C GLU A 12 7.13 -0.03 -12.35
N ALA A 13 8.08 -0.36 -11.46
CA ALA A 13 9.19 -1.26 -11.78
C ALA A 13 8.72 -2.72 -11.73
N THR A 14 7.88 -3.13 -12.69
CA THR A 14 7.17 -4.42 -12.70
C THR A 14 8.10 -5.64 -12.77
N SER A 15 9.36 -5.49 -13.17
CA SER A 15 10.37 -6.55 -13.11
C SER A 15 10.98 -6.78 -11.72
N LYS A 16 10.73 -5.87 -10.75
CA LYS A 16 11.23 -5.94 -9.38
C LYS A 16 10.09 -6.22 -8.41
N HIS A 17 10.40 -6.72 -7.22
CA HIS A 17 9.41 -6.81 -6.16
C HIS A 17 9.04 -5.42 -5.65
N THR A 18 7.95 -5.32 -4.91
CA THR A 18 7.64 -4.15 -4.09
C THR A 18 7.26 -4.65 -2.71
N VAL A 19 7.81 -4.01 -1.69
CA VAL A 19 7.42 -4.19 -0.30
C VAL A 19 6.88 -2.89 0.23
N ILE A 20 5.74 -2.94 0.91
CA ILE A 20 5.24 -1.84 1.74
C ILE A 20 5.28 -2.32 3.18
N ALA A 21 5.76 -1.48 4.09
CA ALA A 21 5.84 -1.81 5.50
C ALA A 21 5.38 -0.66 6.38
N PHE A 22 4.91 -1.00 7.58
CA PHE A 22 4.76 -0.02 8.64
C PHE A 22 5.62 -0.34 9.85
N SER A 23 5.91 0.71 10.61
CA SER A 23 6.57 0.64 11.91
C SER A 23 5.91 1.60 12.91
N ASN A 24 6.39 1.57 14.15
CA ASN A 24 6.00 2.33 15.34
C ASN A 24 4.92 1.60 16.17
N GLY A 25 5.38 0.88 17.21
CA GLY A 25 4.57 0.02 18.08
C GLY A 25 4.57 -1.45 17.66
N LYS A 26 4.24 -1.72 16.39
CA LYS A 26 4.31 -3.04 15.73
C LYS A 26 4.98 -2.89 14.38
N GLN A 27 5.52 -3.98 13.84
CA GLN A 27 6.03 -4.05 12.47
C GLN A 27 5.21 -5.04 11.66
N CYS A 28 4.94 -4.69 10.41
CA CYS A 28 4.35 -5.58 9.43
C CYS A 28 4.78 -5.14 8.03
N SER A 29 4.84 -6.10 7.12
CA SER A 29 5.23 -5.91 5.73
C SER A 29 4.34 -6.72 4.79
N VAL A 30 4.03 -6.13 3.64
CA VAL A 30 3.35 -6.78 2.52
C VAL A 30 4.24 -6.75 1.30
N LEU A 31 4.36 -7.87 0.59
CA LEU A 31 5.18 -8.02 -0.60
C LEU A 31 4.32 -8.43 -1.79
N ILE A 32 4.51 -7.73 -2.91
CA ILE A 32 4.07 -8.19 -4.22
C ILE A 32 5.28 -8.49 -5.10
N THR A 33 5.24 -9.65 -5.77
CA THR A 33 6.34 -10.06 -6.65
C THR A 33 6.29 -9.30 -7.98
N GLY A 34 7.41 -9.32 -8.72
CA GLY A 34 7.43 -8.69 -10.05
C GLY A 34 6.49 -9.41 -11.02
N LYS A 35 6.43 -10.75 -10.93
CA LYS A 35 5.50 -11.56 -11.71
C LYS A 35 4.05 -11.12 -11.49
N GLU A 36 3.64 -10.97 -10.24
CA GLU A 36 2.27 -10.53 -9.91
C GLU A 36 2.00 -9.10 -10.37
N LYS A 37 2.98 -8.19 -10.27
CA LYS A 37 2.85 -6.83 -10.83
C LYS A 37 2.67 -6.82 -12.34
N GLN A 38 3.36 -7.69 -13.08
CA GLN A 38 3.18 -7.81 -14.53
C GLN A 38 1.79 -8.34 -14.91
N LEU A 39 1.25 -9.28 -14.13
CA LEU A 39 -0.12 -9.77 -14.30
C LEU A 39 -1.14 -8.67 -14.05
N LEU A 40 -0.98 -7.89 -12.97
CA LEU A 40 -1.81 -6.71 -12.70
C LEU A 40 -1.70 -5.66 -13.80
N GLU A 41 -0.49 -5.29 -14.24
CA GLU A 41 -0.33 -4.30 -15.31
C GLU A 41 -1.03 -4.76 -16.60
N LYS A 42 -0.96 -6.05 -16.93
CA LYS A 42 -1.70 -6.64 -18.05
C LYS A 42 -3.22 -6.53 -17.85
N TYR A 43 -3.72 -6.84 -16.66
CA TYR A 43 -5.14 -6.69 -16.30
C TYR A 43 -5.62 -5.23 -16.51
N PHE A 44 -4.90 -4.25 -15.98
CA PHE A 44 -5.24 -2.83 -16.17
C PHE A 44 -5.14 -2.38 -17.62
N ARG A 45 -4.15 -2.88 -18.37
CA ARG A 45 -3.98 -2.58 -19.80
C ARG A 45 -5.18 -3.09 -20.61
N ASN A 46 -5.64 -4.30 -20.35
CA ASN A 46 -6.79 -4.89 -21.04
C ASN A 46 -8.10 -4.11 -20.81
N GLN A 47 -8.17 -3.30 -19.75
CA GLN A 47 -9.31 -2.42 -19.45
C GLN A 47 -9.09 -0.96 -19.90
N ASN A 48 -8.02 -0.66 -20.63
CA ASN A 48 -7.62 0.71 -20.98
C ASN A 48 -7.38 1.63 -19.75
N LYS A 49 -7.08 1.04 -18.58
CA LYS A 49 -6.85 1.75 -17.30
C LYS A 49 -5.39 1.72 -16.84
N ARG A 50 -4.43 1.61 -17.77
CA ARG A 50 -2.98 1.48 -17.45
C ARG A 50 -2.47 2.56 -16.49
N LYS A 51 -2.92 3.81 -16.63
CA LYS A 51 -2.51 4.93 -15.75
C LYS A 51 -2.90 4.73 -14.28
N MET A 52 -3.94 3.93 -14.01
CA MET A 52 -4.44 3.67 -12.66
C MET A 52 -3.72 2.52 -11.96
N PHE A 53 -2.96 1.70 -12.69
CA PHE A 53 -2.25 0.54 -12.15
C PHE A 53 -1.43 0.90 -10.91
N THR A 54 -0.57 1.93 -11.02
CA THR A 54 0.32 2.33 -9.93
C THR A 54 -0.45 2.74 -8.68
N PHE A 55 -1.40 3.69 -8.82
CA PHE A 55 -2.15 4.23 -7.68
C PHE A 55 -3.02 3.17 -7.01
N LEU A 56 -3.78 2.41 -7.80
CA LEU A 56 -4.67 1.39 -7.24
C LEU A 56 -3.89 0.24 -6.60
N THR A 57 -2.76 -0.19 -7.19
CA THR A 57 -1.92 -1.23 -6.58
C THR A 57 -1.29 -0.72 -5.29
N PHE A 58 -0.75 0.50 -5.27
CA PHE A 58 -0.17 1.08 -4.06
C PHE A 58 -1.21 1.19 -2.94
N THR A 59 -2.40 1.73 -3.23
CA THR A 59 -3.50 1.84 -2.27
C THR A 59 -3.95 0.46 -1.77
N ALA A 60 -4.13 -0.52 -2.65
CA ALA A 60 -4.56 -1.86 -2.26
C ALA A 60 -3.53 -2.56 -1.35
N LEU A 61 -2.23 -2.39 -1.63
CA LEU A 61 -1.17 -2.91 -0.77
C LEU A 61 -1.17 -2.25 0.61
N ILE A 62 -1.32 -0.93 0.69
CA ILE A 62 -1.46 -0.25 1.99
C ILE A 62 -2.68 -0.77 2.75
N PHE A 63 -3.82 -0.91 2.07
CA PHE A 63 -5.03 -1.44 2.69
C PHE A 63 -4.81 -2.86 3.24
N LEU A 64 -4.25 -3.76 2.43
CA LEU A 64 -3.94 -5.14 2.84
C LEU A 64 -2.94 -5.23 3.99
N LEU A 65 -2.03 -4.25 4.08
CA LEU A 65 -1.08 -4.14 5.18
C LEU A 65 -1.76 -3.76 6.51
N ILE A 66 -2.78 -2.89 6.48
CA ILE A 66 -3.35 -2.29 7.71
C ILE A 66 -4.70 -2.88 8.14
N TYR A 67 -5.48 -3.50 7.24
CA TYR A 67 -6.92 -3.74 7.49
C TYR A 67 -7.21 -4.55 8.77
N ARG A 68 -6.34 -5.50 9.12
CA ARG A 68 -6.47 -6.33 10.34
C ARG A 68 -6.21 -5.55 11.63
N ASP A 69 -5.45 -4.47 11.55
CA ASP A 69 -5.03 -3.66 12.70
C ASP A 69 -5.75 -2.30 12.75
N LEU A 70 -6.70 -2.01 11.83
CA LEU A 70 -7.38 -0.70 11.71
C LEU A 70 -7.92 -0.16 13.03
N LYS A 71 -8.62 -0.99 13.82
CA LYS A 71 -9.20 -0.59 15.12
C LYS A 71 -8.16 -0.21 16.18
N LYS A 72 -6.89 -0.54 15.95
CA LYS A 72 -5.76 -0.24 16.85
C LYS A 72 -4.92 0.92 16.36
N ILE A 73 -5.14 1.39 15.13
CA ILE A 73 -4.41 2.48 14.51
C ILE A 73 -5.21 3.77 14.76
N ASP A 74 -4.54 4.80 15.26
CA ASP A 74 -5.16 6.12 15.50
C ASP A 74 -4.83 7.07 14.33
N LYS A 75 -3.67 6.88 13.71
CA LYS A 75 -3.18 7.71 12.60
C LYS A 75 -2.19 6.95 11.73
N ILE A 76 -2.29 7.20 10.43
CA ILE A 76 -1.41 6.67 9.39
C ILE A 76 -0.64 7.83 8.74
N ILE A 77 0.67 7.75 8.77
CA ILE A 77 1.58 8.66 8.07
C ILE A 77 2.21 7.87 6.93
N ILE A 78 1.98 8.26 5.68
CA ILE A 78 2.49 7.57 4.49
C ILE A 78 3.62 8.41 3.87
N ASP A 79 4.71 7.77 3.47
CA ASP A 79 5.80 8.46 2.77
C ASP A 79 5.30 9.08 1.45
N GLN A 80 5.83 10.25 1.09
CA GLN A 80 5.52 10.94 -0.17
C GLN A 80 6.23 10.30 -1.37
N GLU A 81 5.98 9.01 -1.62
CA GLU A 81 6.53 8.27 -2.76
C GLU A 81 6.01 8.79 -4.11
N TYR A 82 4.72 9.18 -4.17
CA TYR A 82 4.04 9.65 -5.37
C TYR A 82 3.61 11.11 -5.23
N PHE A 83 4.60 12.01 -5.23
CA PHE A 83 4.40 13.46 -5.08
C PHE A 83 3.37 14.02 -6.07
N GLY A 84 2.41 14.81 -5.57
CA GLY A 84 1.33 15.42 -6.36
C GLY A 84 0.09 14.53 -6.55
N HIS A 85 0.10 13.30 -5.99
CA HIS A 85 -1.00 12.35 -6.07
C HIS A 85 -1.56 11.95 -4.70
N GLU A 86 -1.17 12.66 -3.63
CA GLU A 86 -1.56 12.38 -2.25
C GLU A 86 -3.08 12.37 -2.07
N ASP A 87 -3.80 13.34 -2.63
CA ASP A 87 -5.26 13.41 -2.51
C ASP A 87 -5.96 12.22 -3.18
N ILE A 88 -5.47 11.78 -4.34
CA ILE A 88 -6.00 10.61 -5.04
C ILE A 88 -5.78 9.36 -4.19
N LEU A 89 -4.55 9.16 -3.70
CA LEU A 89 -4.21 8.01 -2.86
C LEU A 89 -5.00 8.01 -1.55
N LYS A 90 -5.16 9.18 -0.93
CA LYS A 90 -5.96 9.37 0.29
C LYS A 90 -7.41 8.97 0.05
N ASN A 91 -8.02 9.47 -1.01
CA ASN A 91 -9.43 9.20 -1.31
C ASN A 91 -9.67 7.71 -1.61
N LEU A 92 -8.81 7.09 -2.43
CA LEU A 92 -8.88 5.67 -2.71
C LEU A 92 -8.74 4.83 -1.42
N LEU A 93 -7.79 5.19 -0.56
CA LEU A 93 -7.54 4.45 0.68
C LEU A 93 -8.71 4.61 1.66
N LEU A 94 -9.24 5.83 1.83
CA LEU A 94 -10.42 6.06 2.67
C LEU A 94 -11.63 5.28 2.16
N GLN A 95 -11.85 5.19 0.84
CA GLN A 95 -12.94 4.41 0.27
C GLN A 95 -12.79 2.92 0.58
N LEU A 96 -11.58 2.35 0.42
CA LEU A 96 -11.33 0.97 0.81
C LEU A 96 -11.58 0.74 2.30
N ILE A 97 -11.09 1.64 3.16
CA ILE A 97 -11.23 1.42 4.60
C ILE A 97 -12.68 1.53 5.07
N ARG A 98 -13.47 2.44 4.50
CA ARG A 98 -14.91 2.58 4.82
C ARG A 98 -15.72 1.32 4.54
N ASN A 99 -15.27 0.44 3.66
CA ASN A 99 -15.91 -0.88 3.49
C ASN A 99 -15.75 -1.80 4.70
N TYR A 100 -14.87 -1.48 5.65
CA TYR A 100 -14.53 -2.32 6.81
C TYR A 100 -14.66 -1.60 8.16
N SER A 101 -14.68 -0.26 8.18
CA SER A 101 -14.78 0.53 9.39
C SER A 101 -15.45 1.88 9.10
N ASP A 102 -16.58 2.13 9.75
CA ASP A 102 -17.33 3.40 9.63
C ASP A 102 -16.69 4.54 10.45
N ASP A 103 -15.88 4.19 11.45
CA ASP A 103 -15.33 5.12 12.44
C ASP A 103 -13.98 5.74 11.99
N ILE A 104 -13.98 6.41 10.83
CA ILE A 104 -12.76 7.02 10.28
C ILE A 104 -12.92 8.50 9.96
N HIS A 105 -12.19 9.30 10.71
CA HIS A 105 -12.07 10.75 10.50
C HIS A 105 -11.14 11.10 9.34
N SER A 106 -11.37 12.26 8.71
CA SER A 106 -10.58 12.74 7.56
C SER A 106 -9.09 12.98 7.86
N ASN A 107 -8.73 13.16 9.13
CA ASN A 107 -7.35 13.35 9.59
C ASN A 107 -6.62 12.04 9.92
N PHE A 108 -7.27 10.90 9.68
CA PHE A 108 -6.70 9.57 9.92
C PHE A 108 -5.48 9.26 9.04
N ILE A 109 -5.42 9.83 7.83
CA ILE A 109 -4.35 9.61 6.86
C ILE A 109 -3.70 10.94 6.52
N SER A 110 -2.37 10.96 6.60
CA SER A 110 -1.52 12.08 6.20
C SER A 110 -0.30 11.60 5.41
N PHE A 111 0.22 12.46 4.54
CA PHE A 111 1.44 12.21 3.77
C PHE A 111 2.56 13.12 4.25
N GLN A 112 3.75 12.57 4.45
CA GLN A 112 4.94 13.30 4.92
C GLN A 112 6.20 12.65 4.33
N LEU A 113 7.33 13.37 4.35
CA LEU A 113 8.64 12.79 4.00
C LEU A 113 9.15 11.92 5.17
N ILE A 114 8.97 10.61 5.06
CA ILE A 114 9.41 9.60 6.03
C ILE A 114 10.83 9.22 5.64
N GLY A 115 11.81 9.98 6.15
CA GLY A 115 13.21 9.82 5.75
C GLY A 115 13.78 8.41 6.01
N LYS A 116 14.89 8.09 5.34
CA LYS A 116 15.55 6.76 5.33
C LYS A 116 15.94 6.18 6.70
N LYS A 117 15.91 6.98 7.76
CA LYS A 117 16.20 6.55 9.14
C LYS A 117 14.96 6.03 9.88
N SER A 118 13.77 6.15 9.29
CA SER A 118 12.53 5.68 9.90
C SER A 118 12.53 4.16 10.06
N GLY A 119 11.79 3.67 11.06
CA GLY A 119 11.63 2.22 11.25
C GLY A 119 10.91 1.57 10.07
N ALA A 120 9.97 2.28 9.44
CA ALA A 120 9.21 1.80 8.29
C ALA A 120 10.13 1.57 7.08
N HIS A 121 11.02 2.53 6.79
CA HIS A 121 12.01 2.42 5.72
C HIS A 121 12.90 1.20 5.90
N GLN A 122 13.47 1.06 7.10
CA GLN A 122 14.40 -0.03 7.41
C GLN A 122 13.71 -1.40 7.33
N TYR A 123 12.46 -1.49 7.77
CA TYR A 123 11.70 -2.73 7.70
C TYR A 123 11.33 -3.10 6.25
N ALA A 124 10.83 -2.14 5.46
CA ALA A 124 10.55 -2.34 4.04
C ALA A 124 11.80 -2.78 3.27
N LEU A 125 12.94 -2.11 3.51
CA LEU A 125 14.21 -2.42 2.86
C LEU A 125 14.70 -3.82 3.22
N LYS A 126 14.68 -4.19 4.51
CA LYS A 126 15.08 -5.52 4.98
C LYS A 126 14.21 -6.62 4.37
N ALA A 127 12.89 -6.45 4.34
CA ALA A 127 11.97 -7.41 3.74
C ALA A 127 12.19 -7.53 2.23
N TYR A 128 12.43 -6.41 1.54
CA TYR A 128 12.75 -6.38 0.11
C TYR A 128 14.05 -7.14 -0.22
N GLN A 129 15.13 -6.88 0.53
CA GLN A 129 16.43 -7.53 0.33
C GLN A 129 16.37 -9.04 0.57
N ASN A 130 15.63 -9.46 1.61
CA ASN A 130 15.48 -10.87 1.96
C ASN A 130 14.41 -11.60 1.14
N LYS A 131 13.64 -10.88 0.31
CA LYS A 131 12.48 -11.41 -0.42
C LYS A 131 11.48 -12.14 0.49
N LYS A 132 11.33 -11.65 1.72
CA LYS A 132 10.47 -12.23 2.74
C LYS A 132 9.73 -11.11 3.45
N ALA A 133 8.41 -11.22 3.50
CA ALA A 133 7.52 -10.31 4.19
C ALA A 133 6.52 -11.10 5.04
N ASP A 134 5.81 -10.41 5.92
CA ASP A 134 4.77 -11.02 6.77
C ASP A 134 3.56 -11.45 5.95
N ILE A 135 3.28 -10.71 4.88
CA ILE A 135 2.18 -10.96 3.94
C ILE A 135 2.78 -10.98 2.53
N ILE A 136 2.46 -12.00 1.75
CA ILE A 136 2.78 -12.07 0.31
C ILE A 136 1.46 -12.12 -0.43
N VAL A 137 1.27 -11.21 -1.38
CA VAL A 137 -0.01 -11.05 -2.09
C VAL A 137 0.12 -11.37 -3.57
N SER A 138 -0.96 -11.94 -4.10
CA SER A 138 -1.17 -12.23 -5.51
C SER A 138 -1.89 -11.08 -6.23
N SER A 139 -1.81 -11.11 -7.56
CA SER A 139 -2.58 -10.22 -8.43
C SER A 139 -4.09 -10.40 -8.27
N SER A 140 -4.57 -11.63 -8.05
CA SER A 140 -5.99 -11.91 -7.81
C SER A 140 -6.49 -11.27 -6.51
N GLU A 141 -5.75 -11.41 -5.40
CA GLU A 141 -6.14 -10.78 -4.13
C GLU A 141 -6.24 -9.25 -4.26
N ILE A 142 -5.33 -8.63 -5.01
CA ILE A 142 -5.39 -7.18 -5.27
C ILE A 142 -6.62 -6.83 -6.10
N ILE A 143 -6.95 -7.61 -7.12
CA ILE A 143 -8.14 -7.37 -7.94
C ILE A 143 -9.41 -7.46 -7.08
N GLU A 144 -9.53 -8.47 -6.23
CA GLU A 144 -10.67 -8.65 -5.31
C GLU A 144 -10.84 -7.43 -4.38
N ILE A 145 -9.75 -6.89 -3.82
CA ILE A 145 -9.81 -5.66 -3.03
C ILE A 145 -10.28 -4.47 -3.86
N LEU A 146 -9.80 -4.34 -5.10
CA LEU A 146 -10.14 -3.21 -5.96
C LEU A 146 -11.58 -3.24 -6.48
N GLU A 147 -12.21 -4.40 -6.52
CA GLU A 147 -13.64 -4.54 -6.85
C GLU A 147 -14.54 -3.87 -5.79
N LEU A 148 -14.05 -3.70 -4.55
CA LEU A 148 -14.76 -2.96 -3.50
C LEU A 148 -14.87 -1.45 -3.79
N LEU A 149 -14.06 -0.90 -4.70
CA LEU A 149 -14.15 0.50 -5.12
C LEU A 149 -15.26 0.75 -6.15
N GLN A 150 -15.85 -0.31 -6.71
CA GLN A 150 -16.87 -0.23 -7.76
C GLN A 150 -18.30 -0.38 -7.22
N LYS A 151 -18.44 -0.59 -5.91
CA LYS A 151 -19.72 -0.65 -5.18
C LYS A 151 -20.09 0.74 -4.66
#